data_AF-A0A3G6RXD2-F1
#
_entry.id   AF-A0A3G6RXD2-F1
#
_cell.length_a   1.000
_cell.length_b   1.000
_cell.length_c   1.000
_cell.angle_alpha   90.00
_cell.angle_beta   90.00
_cell.angle_gamma   90.00
#
_symmetry.space_group_name_H-M   'P 1'
#
loop_
_entity.id
_entity.type
_entity.pdbx_description
1 polymer ?
#
loop_
_entity_poly.entity_id
_entity_poly.type
_entity_poly.pdbx_seq_one_letter_code
_entity_poly.pdbx_strand_id
1 'polypeptide(L)'
;MKPKIPFRIGYQYGNWELSLMSIADSISDNSYCSYLWVGSEVKKFLNFIPHRTELIFYWDRLEVVILEFDKKSEHYYNRLNKALSERVERVNFEIHPDGTMIHKFMTRKVNYWNIYFPANKEIRMIYFSNSFPYIKSLLE
;
A
#
# COMPACT_ATOMS: atom_id res chain seq x y z
N MET A 1 -16.78 12.12 -0.11
CA MET A 1 -15.50 12.82 -0.42
C MET A 1 -14.52 11.82 -1.02
N LYS A 2 -13.71 12.21 -2.03
CA LYS A 2 -12.64 11.34 -2.53
C LYS A 2 -11.57 11.13 -1.44
N PRO A 3 -11.05 9.91 -1.25
CA PRO A 3 -9.95 9.67 -0.31
C PRO A 3 -8.76 10.61 -0.61
N LYS A 4 -8.19 11.24 0.42
CA LYS A 4 -6.90 11.93 0.31
C LYS A 4 -5.80 10.86 0.29
N ILE A 5 -5.55 10.32 -0.90
CA ILE A 5 -4.52 9.32 -1.18
C ILE A 5 -3.49 9.98 -2.11
N PRO A 6 -2.18 9.94 -1.77
CA PRO A 6 -1.15 10.70 -2.46
C PRO A 6 -0.75 10.09 -3.81
N PHE A 7 -0.68 8.76 -3.90
CA PHE A 7 -0.33 8.05 -5.13
C PHE A 7 -1.56 7.32 -5.64
N ARG A 8 -2.10 7.71 -6.80
CA ARG A 8 -3.31 7.11 -7.34
C ARG A 8 -2.97 6.03 -8.34
N ILE A 9 -3.55 4.85 -8.18
CA ILE A 9 -3.43 3.75 -9.14
C ILE A 9 -3.84 4.23 -10.54
N GLY A 10 -3.06 3.83 -11.53
CA GLY A 10 -3.21 4.21 -12.93
C GLY A 10 -2.47 5.48 -13.35
N TYR A 11 -1.83 6.20 -12.43
CA TYR A 11 -1.05 7.39 -12.76
C TYR A 11 0.31 7.02 -13.38
N GLN A 12 0.83 7.94 -14.20
CA GLN A 12 2.07 7.73 -14.95
C GLN A 12 3.33 7.96 -14.10
N TYR A 13 4.38 7.18 -14.35
CA TYR A 13 5.70 7.26 -13.73
C TYR A 13 6.29 8.68 -13.79
N GLY A 14 6.18 9.34 -14.95
CA GLY A 14 6.69 10.70 -15.16
C GLY A 14 6.14 11.76 -14.20
N ASN A 15 5.04 11.49 -13.47
CA ASN A 15 4.56 12.39 -12.42
C ASN A 15 5.52 12.47 -11.22
N TRP A 16 6.36 11.46 -11.02
CA TRP A 16 7.21 11.31 -9.83
C TRP A 16 8.65 10.93 -10.14
N GLU A 17 9.04 10.77 -11.40
CA GLU A 17 10.37 10.33 -11.85
C GLU A 17 11.52 10.95 -11.03
N LEU A 18 11.53 12.27 -10.84
CA LEU A 18 12.59 13.00 -10.11
C LEU A 18 12.57 12.79 -8.58
N SER A 19 11.58 12.08 -8.06
CA SER A 19 11.35 11.81 -6.64
C SER A 19 11.35 10.31 -6.32
N LEU A 20 11.81 9.49 -7.27
CA LEU A 20 11.86 8.04 -7.15
C LEU A 20 13.29 7.52 -7.21
N MET A 21 13.58 6.52 -6.38
CA MET A 21 14.83 5.77 -6.39
C MET A 21 14.52 4.32 -6.74
N SER A 22 15.13 3.79 -7.81
CA SER A 22 14.97 2.38 -8.20
C SER A 22 15.49 1.46 -7.10
N ILE A 23 14.77 0.38 -6.84
CA ILE A 23 15.19 -0.70 -5.95
C ILE A 23 15.14 -2.04 -6.69
N ALA A 24 15.57 -3.11 -6.02
CA ALA A 24 15.34 -4.46 -6.52
C ALA A 24 13.84 -4.71 -6.68
N ASP A 25 13.46 -5.34 -7.79
CA ASP A 25 12.05 -5.53 -8.10
C ASP A 25 11.39 -6.52 -7.15
N SER A 26 10.28 -6.07 -6.55
CA SER A 26 9.43 -6.88 -5.68
C SER A 26 8.62 -7.93 -6.44
N ILE A 27 8.64 -7.89 -7.78
CA ILE A 27 7.98 -8.82 -8.69
C ILE A 27 9.01 -9.27 -9.72
N SER A 28 9.18 -10.58 -9.90
CA SER A 28 10.19 -11.15 -10.80
C SER A 28 9.86 -11.05 -12.29
N ASP A 29 8.68 -10.54 -12.65
CA ASP A 29 8.27 -10.25 -14.02
C ASP A 29 8.92 -8.95 -14.48
N ASN A 30 9.77 -9.02 -15.51
CA ASN A 30 10.52 -7.89 -16.08
C ASN A 30 9.65 -6.71 -16.55
N SER A 31 8.33 -6.87 -16.57
CA SER A 31 7.40 -5.79 -16.92
C SER A 31 7.07 -4.87 -15.74
N TYR A 32 7.47 -5.24 -14.52
CA TYR A 32 7.23 -4.46 -13.30
C TYR A 32 8.53 -3.88 -12.76
N CYS A 33 8.47 -2.61 -12.36
CA CYS A 33 9.61 -1.92 -11.77
C CYS A 33 9.23 -1.34 -10.41
N SER A 34 10.07 -1.56 -9.41
CA SER A 34 9.85 -1.13 -8.03
C SER A 34 10.70 0.09 -7.67
N TYR A 35 10.07 1.10 -7.07
CA TYR A 35 10.71 2.36 -6.71
C TYR A 35 10.36 2.79 -5.30
N LEU A 36 11.34 3.36 -4.61
CA LEU A 36 11.11 4.07 -3.35
C LEU A 36 10.79 5.54 -3.59
N TRP A 37 9.78 6.02 -2.87
CA TRP A 37 9.55 7.46 -2.75
C TRP A 37 10.65 8.10 -1.90
N VAL A 38 11.40 9.01 -2.52
CA VAL A 38 12.47 9.81 -1.89
C VAL A 38 12.24 11.32 -2.02
N GLY A 39 11.05 11.72 -2.48
CA GLY A 39 10.69 13.13 -2.62
C GLY A 39 10.66 13.87 -1.28
N SER A 40 10.96 15.17 -1.32
CA SER A 40 11.08 16.03 -0.14
C SER A 40 9.77 16.22 0.63
N GLU A 41 8.62 16.06 -0.02
CA GLU A 41 7.31 16.17 0.61
C GLU A 41 6.87 14.87 1.27
N VAL A 42 6.47 14.95 2.54
CA VAL A 42 5.83 13.84 3.25
C VAL A 42 4.44 13.58 2.69
N LYS A 43 4.29 12.46 1.97
CA LYS A 43 3.00 12.03 1.39
C LYS A 43 2.17 11.26 2.41
N LYS A 44 1.12 11.90 2.93
CA LYS A 44 0.20 11.31 3.91
C LYS A 44 -0.88 10.47 3.25
N PHE A 45 -1.16 9.29 3.80
CA PHE A 45 -2.31 8.46 3.43
C PHE A 45 -3.40 8.59 4.49
N LEU A 46 -4.55 9.20 4.17
CA LEU A 46 -5.64 9.41 5.13
C LEU A 46 -5.19 10.10 6.44
N ASN A 47 -4.24 11.05 6.34
CA ASN A 47 -3.56 11.73 7.45
C ASN A 47 -2.56 10.88 8.27
N PHE A 48 -2.33 9.63 7.89
CA PHE A 48 -1.27 8.79 8.45
C PHE A 48 0.02 8.98 7.64
N ILE A 49 1.16 9.07 8.34
CA ILE A 49 2.48 9.27 7.73
C ILE A 49 3.17 7.90 7.66
N PRO A 50 3.37 7.32 6.46
CA PRO A 50 4.20 6.15 6.31
C PRO A 50 5.67 6.52 6.55
N HIS A 51 6.45 5.56 7.04
CA HIS A 51 7.89 5.75 7.19
C HIS A 51 8.64 5.40 5.90
N ARG A 52 8.11 4.46 5.12
CA ARG A 52 8.60 4.03 3.81
C ARG A 52 7.43 3.88 2.85
N THR A 53 7.66 4.25 1.60
CA THR A 53 6.66 4.10 0.53
C THR A 53 7.33 3.56 -0.71
N GLU A 54 6.78 2.47 -1.20
CA GLU A 54 7.20 1.81 -2.43
C GLU A 54 6.08 1.89 -3.46
N LEU A 55 6.46 2.21 -4.70
CA LEU A 55 5.59 2.32 -5.85
C LEU A 55 6.02 1.27 -6.87
N ILE A 56 5.09 0.42 -7.30
CA ILE A 56 5.35 -0.60 -8.31
C ILE A 56 4.58 -0.24 -9.58
N PHE A 57 5.32 -0.05 -10.66
CA PHE A 57 4.77 0.31 -11.95
C PHE A 57 4.80 -0.90 -12.88
N TYR A 58 3.73 -1.07 -13.66
CA TYR A 58 3.74 -1.91 -14.85
C TYR A 58 3.97 -0.99 -16.05
N TRP A 59 5.12 -1.12 -16.71
CA TRP A 59 5.62 -0.08 -17.62
C TRP A 59 5.59 1.30 -16.93
N ASP A 60 4.94 2.30 -17.52
CA ASP A 60 4.82 3.63 -16.94
C ASP A 60 3.62 3.79 -15.98
N ARG A 61 2.84 2.74 -15.73
CA ARG A 61 1.56 2.88 -15.01
C ARG A 61 1.64 2.32 -13.60
N LEU A 62 1.31 3.15 -12.61
CA LEU A 62 1.30 2.75 -11.20
C LEU A 62 0.22 1.70 -10.94
N GLU A 63 0.61 0.49 -10.57
CA GLU A 63 -0.32 -0.62 -10.31
C GLU A 63 -0.41 -0.99 -8.82
N VAL A 64 0.66 -0.76 -8.06
CA VAL A 64 0.70 -1.06 -6.61
C VAL A 64 1.39 0.06 -5.84
N VAL A 65 0.89 0.32 -4.65
CA VAL A 65 1.54 1.15 -3.64
C VAL A 65 1.60 0.39 -2.33
N ILE A 66 2.79 0.35 -1.74
CA ILE A 66 3.04 -0.24 -0.43
C ILE A 66 3.47 0.88 0.50
N LEU A 67 2.69 1.07 1.58
CA LEU A 67 2.99 2.02 2.64
C LEU A 67 3.32 1.25 3.91
N GLU A 68 4.51 1.50 4.45
CA GLU A 68 4.96 0.81 5.64
C GLU A 68 4.93 1.75 6.85
N PHE A 69 4.52 1.23 8.01
CA PHE A 69 4.49 1.96 9.27
C PHE A 69 5.14 1.11 10.37
N ASP A 70 6.37 1.48 10.72
CA ASP A 70 7.15 0.79 11.75
C ASP A 70 6.80 1.24 13.16
N LYS A 71 7.02 0.32 14.10
CA LYS A 71 6.90 0.54 15.55
C LYS A 71 5.51 1.08 15.92
N LYS A 72 4.46 0.60 15.25
CA LYS A 72 3.07 1.00 15.49
C LYS A 72 2.32 -0.06 16.28
N SER A 73 1.44 0.40 17.16
CA SER A 73 0.58 -0.49 17.94
C SER A 73 -0.62 -0.96 17.12
N GLU A 74 -1.25 -2.02 17.59
CA GLU A 74 -2.56 -2.46 17.10
C GLU A 74 -3.62 -1.34 17.18
N HIS A 75 -3.55 -0.46 18.19
CA HIS A 75 -4.43 0.71 18.25
C HIS A 75 -4.24 1.64 17.05
N TYR A 76 -3.00 1.85 16.59
CA TYR A 76 -2.73 2.64 15.38
C TYR A 76 -3.31 1.95 14.13
N TYR A 77 -3.12 0.63 14.02
CA TYR A 77 -3.71 -0.20 12.96
C TYR A 77 -5.25 -0.07 12.91
N ASN A 78 -5.91 -0.19 14.07
CA ASN A 78 -7.36 -0.08 14.17
C ASN A 78 -7.88 1.32 13.80
N ARG A 79 -7.14 2.39 14.14
CA ARG A 79 -7.49 3.75 13.69
C ARG A 79 -7.36 3.91 12.18
N LEU A 80 -6.34 3.33 11.56
CA LEU A 80 -6.16 3.35 10.11
C LEU A 80 -7.32 2.61 9.41
N ASN A 81 -7.69 1.42 9.90
CA ASN A 81 -8.84 0.67 9.41
C ASN A 81 -10.15 1.44 9.54
N LYS A 82 -10.38 2.10 10.68
CA LYS A 82 -11.56 2.94 10.88
C LYS A 82 -11.62 4.06 9.84
N ALA A 83 -10.53 4.81 9.66
CA ALA A 83 -10.46 5.87 8.66
C ALA A 83 -10.69 5.34 7.22
N LEU A 84 -10.23 4.13 6.91
CA LEU A 84 -10.46 3.53 5.61
C LEU A 84 -11.93 3.10 5.43
N SER A 85 -12.54 2.50 6.46
CA SER A 85 -13.94 2.04 6.44
C SER A 85 -14.96 3.17 6.24
N GLU A 86 -14.62 4.40 6.63
CA GLU A 86 -15.44 5.61 6.36
C GLU A 86 -15.50 5.98 4.87
N ARG A 87 -14.63 5.40 4.04
CA ARG A 87 -14.40 5.82 2.65
C ARG A 87 -14.53 4.67 1.65
N VAL A 88 -14.26 3.45 2.09
CA VAL A 88 -14.19 2.25 1.28
C VAL A 88 -14.88 1.11 2.02
N GLU A 89 -15.65 0.32 1.31
CA GLU A 89 -16.34 -0.83 1.87
C GLU A 89 -15.35 -1.91 2.30
N ARG A 90 -15.50 -2.41 3.53
CA ARG A 90 -14.74 -3.55 4.02
C ARG A 90 -15.36 -4.83 3.46
N VAL A 91 -14.53 -5.64 2.82
CA VAL A 91 -14.97 -6.89 2.19
C VAL A 91 -14.55 -8.12 2.96
N ASN A 92 -13.42 -8.08 3.68
CA ASN A 92 -12.97 -9.22 4.48
C ASN A 92 -12.08 -8.82 5.66
N PHE A 93 -11.98 -9.72 6.63
CA PHE A 93 -11.01 -9.66 7.74
C PHE A 93 -10.48 -11.06 8.04
N GLU A 94 -9.17 -11.19 8.11
CA GLU A 94 -8.46 -12.46 8.31
C GLU A 94 -7.46 -12.33 9.47
N ILE A 95 -7.32 -13.39 10.26
CA ILE A 95 -6.29 -13.54 11.29
C ILE A 95 -5.54 -14.85 11.00
N HIS A 96 -4.23 -14.75 10.84
CA HIS A 96 -3.36 -15.89 10.62
C HIS A 96 -2.88 -16.50 11.96
N PRO A 97 -2.44 -17.78 11.97
CA PRO A 97 -2.00 -18.45 13.20
C PRO A 97 -0.84 -17.78 13.95
N ASP A 98 -0.01 -17.01 13.24
CA ASP A 98 1.09 -16.21 13.78
C ASP A 98 0.62 -14.88 14.43
N GLY A 99 -0.69 -14.62 14.41
CA GLY A 99 -1.29 -13.38 14.89
C GLY A 99 -1.34 -12.26 13.85
N THR A 100 -0.86 -12.48 12.62
CA THR A 100 -0.94 -11.49 11.55
C THR A 100 -2.40 -11.19 11.22
N MET A 101 -2.77 -9.91 11.20
CA MET A 101 -4.15 -9.46 10.96
C MET A 101 -4.26 -8.71 9.64
N ILE A 102 -5.24 -9.08 8.81
CA ILE A 102 -5.44 -8.49 7.49
C ILE A 102 -6.87 -7.97 7.37
N HIS A 103 -7.01 -6.65 7.20
CA HIS A 103 -8.27 -6.04 6.80
C HIS A 103 -8.24 -5.76 5.29
N LYS A 104 -9.24 -6.28 4.57
CA LYS A 104 -9.37 -6.10 3.12
C LYS A 104 -10.56 -5.19 2.84
N PHE A 105 -10.31 -4.14 2.06
CA PHE A 105 -11.31 -3.19 1.57
C PHE A 105 -11.21 -3.08 0.05
N MET A 106 -12.32 -2.74 -0.59
CA MET A 106 -12.36 -2.69 -2.05
C MET A 106 -13.22 -1.53 -2.55
N THR A 107 -12.77 -0.91 -3.64
CA THR A 107 -13.58 -0.06 -4.51
C THR A 107 -13.74 -0.74 -5.87
N ARG A 108 -14.55 -0.16 -6.77
CA ARG A 108 -14.72 -0.69 -8.13
C ARG A 108 -13.42 -0.96 -8.91
N LYS A 109 -12.32 -0.26 -8.60
CA LYS A 109 -11.06 -0.35 -9.35
C LYS A 109 -9.83 -0.68 -8.51
N VAL A 110 -9.90 -0.53 -7.19
CA VAL A 110 -8.73 -0.61 -6.30
C VAL A 110 -9.05 -1.44 -5.08
N ASN A 111 -8.16 -2.36 -4.76
CA ASN A 111 -8.10 -3.12 -3.51
C ASN A 111 -7.20 -2.43 -2.51
N TYR A 112 -7.51 -2.59 -1.24
CA TYR A 112 -6.78 -2.03 -0.11
C TYR A 112 -6.63 -3.09 0.96
N TRP A 113 -5.41 -3.53 1.23
CA TRP A 113 -5.09 -4.53 2.24
C TRP A 113 -4.25 -3.85 3.32
N ASN A 114 -4.78 -3.81 4.54
CA ASN A 114 -4.07 -3.31 5.71
C ASN A 114 -3.67 -4.49 6.57
N ILE A 115 -2.36 -4.75 6.63
CA ILE A 115 -1.76 -5.91 7.27
C ILE A 115 -1.01 -5.43 8.51
N TYR A 116 -1.25 -6.08 9.65
CA TYR A 116 -0.49 -5.83 10.87
C TYR A 116 0.26 -7.09 11.28
N PHE A 117 1.57 -6.92 11.49
CA PHE A 117 2.50 -7.93 11.96
C PHE A 117 2.82 -7.65 13.45
N PRO A 118 2.17 -8.33 14.41
CA PRO A 118 2.30 -7.99 15.83
C PRO A 118 3.71 -8.19 16.37
N ALA A 119 4.43 -9.23 15.89
CA ALA A 119 5.80 -9.55 16.31
C ALA A 119 6.75 -8.37 16.09
N ASN A 120 6.61 -7.70 14.94
CA ASN A 120 7.49 -6.60 14.54
C ASN A 120 6.89 -5.21 14.84
N LYS A 121 5.62 -5.15 15.28
CA LYS A 121 4.85 -3.90 15.40
C LYS A 121 4.87 -3.11 14.08
N GLU A 122 4.73 -3.82 12.98
CA GLU A 122 4.79 -3.29 11.62
C GLU A 122 3.39 -3.32 11.00
N ILE A 123 3.05 -2.27 10.26
CA ILE A 123 1.83 -2.23 9.45
C ILE A 123 2.24 -2.05 8.00
N ARG A 124 1.71 -2.88 7.10
CA ARG A 124 1.78 -2.69 5.65
C ARG A 124 0.39 -2.38 5.12
N MET A 125 0.23 -1.18 4.58
CA MET A 125 -0.96 -0.77 3.86
C MET A 125 -0.66 -0.84 2.36
N ILE A 126 -1.18 -1.88 1.72
CA ILE A 126 -1.01 -2.13 0.30
C ILE A 126 -2.29 -1.71 -0.42
N TYR A 127 -2.18 -0.95 -1.50
CA TYR A 127 -3.31 -0.73 -2.38
C TYR A 127 -2.92 -0.85 -3.84
N PHE A 128 -3.79 -1.49 -4.61
CA PHE A 128 -3.43 -2.00 -5.93
C PHE A 128 -4.65 -2.08 -6.85
N SER A 129 -4.41 -2.08 -8.15
CA SER A 129 -5.46 -2.26 -9.15
C SER A 129 -6.18 -3.60 -8.98
N ASN A 130 -7.50 -3.64 -9.15
CA ASN A 130 -8.25 -4.91 -9.14
C ASN A 130 -7.82 -5.88 -10.26
N SER A 131 -7.13 -5.38 -11.29
CA SER A 131 -6.57 -6.20 -12.37
C SER A 131 -5.16 -6.73 -12.10
N PHE A 132 -4.54 -6.36 -10.97
CA PHE A 132 -3.16 -6.74 -10.65
C PHE A 132 -3.11 -8.22 -10.20
N PRO A 133 -2.39 -9.11 -10.92
CA PRO A 133 -2.49 -10.55 -10.69
C PRO A 133 -1.50 -11.08 -9.64
N TYR A 134 -0.44 -10.33 -9.31
CA TYR A 134 0.69 -10.81 -8.49
C TYR A 134 0.58 -10.45 -7.00
N ILE A 135 -0.63 -10.18 -6.48
CA ILE A 135 -0.79 -9.75 -5.08
C ILE A 135 -0.27 -10.77 -4.06
N LYS A 136 -0.35 -12.07 -4.36
CA LYS A 136 0.16 -13.12 -3.46
C LYS A 136 1.68 -13.05 -3.31
N SER A 137 2.41 -12.74 -4.39
CA SER A 137 3.86 -12.62 -4.39
C SER A 137 4.38 -11.47 -3.53
N LEU A 138 3.53 -10.46 -3.24
CA LEU A 138 3.88 -9.35 -2.34
C LEU A 138 3.66 -9.67 -0.85
N LEU A 139 3.07 -10.83 -0.54
CA LEU A 139 2.81 -11.29 0.83
C LEU A 139 3.79 -12.36 1.33
N GLU A 140 4.63 -12.89 0.44
CA GLU A 140 5.65 -13.91 0.73
C GLU A 140 6.96 -13.26 1.20
#